data_AF-A0A6A6QK75-F1
#
_entry.id   AF-A0A6A6QK75-F1
#
_cell.length_a   1.000
_cell.length_b   1.000
_cell.length_c   1.000
_cell.angle_alpha   90.00
_cell.angle_beta   90.00
_cell.angle_gamma   90.00
#
_symmetry.space_group_name_H-M   'P 1'
#
loop_
_entity.id
_entity.type
_entity.pdbx_description
1 polymer ?
#
loop_
_entity_poly.entity_id
_entity_poly.type
_entity_poly.pdbx_seq_one_letter_code
_entity_poly.pdbx_strand_id
1 'polypeptide(L)'
;MPTGILWVASRIKNPTLTPSHFCTWYENTHIHEVTALSGIPRAARYEAILPSPYPGALSADAPWLTIYEMPDIAFRETAEFRGLDGQSEPAAELLEGVFKKARFDTRFYECVQVHERAGRAEKGPAALIISAALTPAVGKEADFDAWYREEHLRLIGECAGYRRSR
;
A
#
# COMPACT_ATOMS: atom_id res chain seq x y z
N MET A 1 7.94 -18.87 1.54
CA MET A 1 8.33 -17.49 1.88
C MET A 1 7.11 -16.75 2.42
N PRO A 2 7.27 -15.67 3.19
CA PRO A 2 6.15 -15.07 3.89
C PRO A 2 5.28 -14.23 2.94
N THR A 3 3.97 -14.23 3.21
CA THR A 3 3.01 -13.38 2.51
C THR A 3 3.30 -11.91 2.84
N GLY A 4 3.16 -11.04 1.86
CA GLY A 4 3.39 -9.62 2.03
C GLY A 4 2.55 -8.76 1.12
N ILE A 5 2.89 -7.49 1.10
CA ILE A 5 2.30 -6.50 0.21
C ILE A 5 3.38 -5.60 -0.40
N LEU A 6 3.12 -5.18 -1.63
CA LEU A 6 3.74 -3.99 -2.23
C LEU A 6 2.79 -2.82 -2.00
N TRP A 7 3.25 -1.84 -1.22
CA TRP A 7 2.51 -0.65 -0.84
C TRP A 7 3.07 0.55 -1.61
N VAL A 8 2.21 1.28 -2.31
CA VAL A 8 2.61 2.39 -3.18
C VAL A 8 1.71 3.60 -2.95
N ALA A 9 2.17 4.57 -2.16
CA ALA A 9 1.54 5.88 -2.11
C ALA A 9 2.04 6.74 -3.27
N SER A 10 1.14 7.54 -3.85
CA SER A 10 1.47 8.34 -5.02
C SER A 10 0.87 9.73 -4.97
N ARG A 11 1.57 10.67 -5.62
CA ARG A 11 1.19 12.07 -5.72
C ARG A 11 1.72 12.68 -7.02
N ILE A 12 1.00 13.67 -7.53
CA ILE A 12 1.49 14.49 -8.63
C ILE A 12 2.45 15.54 -8.09
N LYS A 13 3.63 15.67 -8.71
CA LYS A 13 4.62 16.71 -8.42
C LYS A 13 4.56 17.88 -9.38
N ASN A 14 4.17 17.61 -10.63
CA ASN A 14 4.11 18.62 -11.68
C ASN A 14 2.67 18.77 -12.17
N PRO A 15 2.05 19.98 -12.04
CA PRO A 15 0.64 20.20 -12.37
C PRO A 15 0.31 20.05 -13.87
N THR A 16 1.32 19.95 -14.74
CA THR A 16 1.09 19.59 -16.17
C THR A 16 0.57 18.17 -16.35
N LEU A 17 0.75 17.29 -15.36
CA LEU A 17 0.05 16.01 -15.26
C LEU A 17 -1.22 16.23 -14.43
N THR A 18 -2.40 16.04 -15.04
CA THR A 18 -3.68 16.19 -14.33
C THR A 18 -4.01 14.94 -13.50
N PRO A 19 -4.77 15.06 -12.41
CA PRO A 19 -5.27 13.91 -11.65
C PRO A 19 -5.99 12.88 -12.53
N SER A 20 -6.86 13.33 -13.44
CA SER A 20 -7.60 12.45 -14.34
C SER A 20 -6.67 11.66 -15.28
N HIS A 21 -5.67 12.32 -15.88
CA HIS A 21 -4.71 11.64 -16.75
C HIS A 21 -3.87 10.63 -15.95
N PHE A 22 -3.39 11.01 -14.77
CA PHE A 22 -2.64 10.13 -13.89
C PHE A 22 -3.45 8.90 -13.46
N CYS A 23 -4.67 9.09 -12.97
CA CYS A 23 -5.52 7.99 -12.53
C CYS A 23 -5.93 7.08 -13.69
N THR A 24 -6.26 7.65 -14.86
CA THR A 24 -6.61 6.86 -16.05
C THR A 24 -5.47 5.93 -16.45
N TRP A 25 -4.23 6.43 -16.53
CA TRP A 25 -3.07 5.60 -16.81
C TRP A 25 -2.84 4.55 -15.72
N TYR A 26 -2.87 4.96 -14.45
CA TYR A 26 -2.55 4.04 -13.36
C TYR A 26 -3.57 2.89 -13.27
N GLU A 27 -4.85 3.21 -13.39
CA GLU A 27 -5.96 2.26 -13.23
C GLU A 27 -6.12 1.36 -14.45
N ASN A 28 -6.06 1.93 -15.66
CA ASN A 28 -6.36 1.19 -16.90
C ASN A 28 -5.12 0.65 -17.63
N THR A 29 -3.92 0.93 -17.13
CA THR A 29 -2.67 0.42 -17.71
C THR A 29 -1.78 -0.17 -16.62
N HIS A 30 -1.28 0.66 -15.71
CA HIS A 30 -0.21 0.24 -14.80
C HIS A 30 -0.61 -0.88 -13.84
N ILE A 31 -1.80 -0.81 -13.23
CA ILE A 31 -2.29 -1.90 -12.36
C ILE A 31 -2.42 -3.21 -13.13
N HIS A 32 -2.87 -3.17 -14.38
CA HIS A 32 -2.99 -4.36 -15.22
C HIS A 32 -1.63 -4.97 -15.56
N GLU A 33 -0.63 -4.15 -15.89
CA GLU A 33 0.74 -4.62 -16.12
C GLU A 33 1.33 -5.29 -14.86
N VAL A 34 1.14 -4.67 -13.69
CA VAL A 34 1.64 -5.23 -12.42
C VAL A 34 0.92 -6.53 -12.05
N THR A 35 -0.41 -6.57 -12.22
CA THR A 35 -1.23 -7.76 -11.89
C THR A 35 -1.15 -8.88 -12.93
N ALA A 36 -0.55 -8.62 -14.10
CA ALA A 36 -0.22 -9.65 -15.08
C ALA A 36 1.03 -10.46 -14.69
N LEU A 37 1.84 -9.96 -13.74
CA LEU A 37 3.01 -10.68 -13.22
C LEU A 37 2.58 -11.91 -12.41
N SER A 38 3.34 -13.00 -12.54
CA SER A 38 3.00 -14.29 -11.94
C SER A 38 2.91 -14.26 -10.41
N GLY A 39 3.67 -13.36 -9.77
CA GLY A 39 3.74 -13.22 -8.32
C GLY A 39 2.82 -12.16 -7.70
N ILE A 40 1.98 -11.48 -8.49
CA ILE A 40 1.10 -10.39 -8.02
C ILE A 40 -0.33 -10.60 -8.50
N PRO A 41 -1.12 -11.45 -7.83
CA PRO A 41 -2.41 -11.88 -8.35
C PRO A 41 -3.51 -10.82 -8.25
N ARG A 42 -3.37 -9.83 -7.36
CA ARG A 42 -4.44 -8.90 -6.99
C ARG A 42 -3.89 -7.54 -6.56
N ALA A 43 -4.69 -6.50 -6.80
CA ALA A 43 -4.42 -5.14 -6.34
C ALA A 43 -5.70 -4.50 -5.78
N ALA A 44 -5.53 -3.52 -4.89
CA ALA A 44 -6.57 -2.61 -4.46
C ALA A 44 -6.04 -1.18 -4.50
N ARG A 45 -6.84 -0.26 -5.05
CA ARG A 45 -6.52 1.17 -5.12
C ARG A 45 -7.48 1.95 -4.25
N TYR A 46 -6.94 2.94 -3.56
CA TYR A 46 -7.65 3.79 -2.61
C TYR A 46 -7.37 5.26 -2.89
N GLU A 47 -8.37 6.08 -2.64
CA GLU A 47 -8.27 7.54 -2.61
C GLU A 47 -8.46 8.04 -1.19
N ALA A 48 -7.72 9.09 -0.83
CA ALA A 48 -7.80 9.72 0.47
C ALA A 48 -9.16 10.40 0.68
N ILE A 49 -9.71 10.26 1.88
CA ILE A 49 -10.86 11.06 2.31
C ILE A 49 -10.39 12.51 2.51
N LEU A 50 -11.07 13.46 1.85
CA LEU A 50 -10.78 14.89 1.96
C LEU A 50 -11.98 15.64 2.58
N PRO A 51 -11.73 16.57 3.53
CA PRO A 51 -10.43 16.87 4.15
C PRO A 51 -9.91 15.70 4.99
N SER A 52 -8.58 15.58 5.12
CA SER A 52 -7.98 14.51 5.93
C SER A 52 -8.51 14.55 7.37
N PRO A 53 -9.00 13.43 7.92
CA PRO A 53 -9.47 13.38 9.31
C PRO A 53 -8.32 13.48 10.32
N TYR A 54 -7.06 13.31 9.88
CA TYR A 54 -5.87 13.40 10.72
C TYR A 54 -4.90 14.46 10.17
N PRO A 55 -4.57 15.51 10.96
CA PRO A 55 -3.55 16.48 10.59
C PRO A 55 -2.19 15.83 10.38
N GLY A 56 -1.49 16.23 9.31
CA GLY A 56 -0.16 15.69 8.98
C GLY A 56 -0.16 14.24 8.48
N ALA A 57 -1.32 13.67 8.18
CA ALA A 57 -1.38 12.35 7.55
C ALA A 57 -0.74 12.37 6.16
N LEU A 58 0.01 11.33 5.83
CA LEU A 58 0.65 11.17 4.52
C LEU A 58 -0.37 11.27 3.36
N SER A 59 -1.60 10.84 3.59
CA SER A 59 -2.70 10.90 2.62
C SER A 59 -3.10 12.33 2.23
N ALA A 60 -2.76 13.34 3.03
CA ALA A 60 -2.98 14.73 2.67
C ALA A 60 -2.03 15.18 1.54
N ASP A 61 -0.81 14.63 1.50
CA ASP A 61 0.19 14.96 0.47
C ASP A 61 0.27 13.91 -0.65
N ALA A 62 -0.17 12.68 -0.38
CA ALA A 62 -0.22 11.56 -1.32
C ALA A 62 -1.62 10.94 -1.33
N PRO A 63 -2.54 11.51 -2.13
CA PRO A 63 -3.97 11.18 -2.04
C PRO A 63 -4.32 9.80 -2.61
N TRP A 64 -3.42 9.13 -3.32
CA TRP A 64 -3.68 7.81 -3.89
C TRP A 64 -2.75 6.75 -3.31
N LEU A 65 -3.33 5.61 -2.92
CA LEU A 65 -2.61 4.44 -2.42
C LEU A 65 -2.99 3.23 -3.26
N THR A 66 -2.01 2.48 -3.75
CA THR A 66 -2.23 1.15 -4.32
C THR A 66 -1.52 0.10 -3.48
N ILE A 67 -2.24 -0.99 -3.18
CA ILE A 67 -1.70 -2.16 -2.49
C ILE A 67 -1.81 -3.34 -3.43
N TYR A 68 -0.68 -3.99 -3.65
CA TYR A 68 -0.57 -5.22 -4.43
C TYR A 68 -0.32 -6.38 -3.48
N GLU A 69 -1.09 -7.46 -3.60
CA GLU A 69 -0.85 -8.68 -2.84
C GLU A 69 0.40 -9.38 -3.36
N MET A 70 1.27 -9.80 -2.44
CA MET A 70 2.44 -10.62 -2.76
C MET A 70 2.37 -11.92 -1.96
N PRO A 71 1.88 -13.03 -2.53
CA PRO A 71 1.87 -14.33 -1.86
C PRO A 71 3.25 -14.77 -1.40
N ASP A 72 4.29 -14.32 -2.11
CA ASP A 72 5.69 -14.45 -1.76
C ASP A 72 6.37 -13.08 -1.88
N ILE A 73 6.76 -12.49 -0.74
CA ILE A 73 7.45 -11.18 -0.75
C ILE A 73 8.81 -11.22 -1.47
N ALA A 74 9.45 -12.39 -1.56
CA ALA A 74 10.73 -12.56 -2.26
C ALA A 74 10.58 -12.47 -3.79
N PHE A 75 9.35 -12.53 -4.33
CA PHE A 75 9.09 -12.32 -5.75
C PHE A 75 9.68 -11.00 -6.28
N ARG A 76 9.79 -9.98 -5.41
CA ARG A 76 10.42 -8.68 -5.74
C ARG A 76 11.88 -8.80 -6.22
N GLU A 77 12.54 -9.91 -5.92
CA GLU A 77 13.95 -10.14 -6.24
C GLU A 77 14.13 -10.88 -7.57
N THR A 78 13.05 -11.36 -8.17
CA THR A 78 13.06 -12.10 -9.43
C THR A 78 13.35 -11.18 -10.63
N ALA A 79 13.81 -11.78 -11.73
CA ALA A 79 14.00 -11.06 -12.99
C ALA A 79 12.66 -10.55 -13.55
N GLU A 80 11.58 -11.31 -13.37
CA GLU A 80 10.24 -10.93 -13.82
C GLU A 80 9.78 -9.63 -13.16
N PHE A 81 9.85 -9.53 -11.83
CA PHE A 81 9.46 -8.30 -11.13
C PHE A 81 10.37 -7.12 -11.49
N ARG A 82 11.68 -7.34 -11.60
CA ARG A 82 12.66 -6.29 -11.93
C ARG A 82 12.58 -5.80 -13.37
N GLY A 83 11.98 -6.57 -14.27
CA GLY A 83 11.75 -6.20 -15.66
C GLY A 83 10.50 -5.34 -15.88
N LEU A 84 9.73 -5.04 -14.84
CA LEU A 84 8.58 -4.15 -14.93
C LEU A 84 9.02 -2.69 -15.10
N ASP A 85 8.34 -1.96 -15.98
CA ASP A 85 8.56 -0.52 -16.19
C ASP A 85 8.43 0.27 -14.87
N GLY A 86 9.45 1.08 -14.57
CA GLY A 86 9.61 1.79 -13.30
C GLY A 86 10.49 1.05 -12.28
N GLN A 87 10.75 -0.24 -12.47
CA GLN A 87 11.91 -0.95 -11.88
C GLN A 87 13.08 -0.99 -12.87
N SER A 88 12.78 -1.12 -14.16
CA SER A 88 13.66 -0.84 -15.30
C SER A 88 13.34 0.51 -15.95
N GLU A 89 14.24 1.02 -16.80
CA GLU A 89 14.00 2.27 -17.55
C GLU A 89 12.74 2.12 -18.41
N PRO A 90 11.67 2.90 -18.15
CA PRO A 90 10.41 2.78 -18.86
C PRO A 90 10.51 3.41 -20.25
N ALA A 91 9.54 3.12 -21.12
CA ALA A 91 9.44 3.79 -22.41
C ALA A 91 9.47 5.32 -22.26
N ALA A 92 10.15 6.02 -23.19
CA ALA A 92 10.38 7.47 -23.08
C ALA A 92 9.09 8.29 -22.90
N GLU A 93 8.01 7.90 -23.57
CA GLU A 93 6.69 8.52 -23.41
C GLU A 93 6.18 8.40 -21.98
N LEU A 94 6.31 7.23 -21.36
CA LEU A 94 5.86 6.97 -20.01
C LEU A 94 6.76 7.65 -18.97
N LEU A 95 8.07 7.69 -19.24
CA LEU A 95 9.04 8.41 -18.43
C LEU A 95 8.72 9.91 -18.33
N GLU A 96 8.55 10.57 -19.48
CA GLU A 96 8.25 12.00 -19.57
C GLU A 96 6.79 12.33 -19.21
N GLY A 97 5.87 11.41 -19.52
CA GLY A 97 4.43 11.57 -19.32
C GLY A 97 4.04 11.47 -17.86
N VAL A 98 4.56 10.48 -17.14
CA VAL A 98 4.13 10.18 -15.77
C VAL A 98 5.30 10.13 -14.78
N PHE A 99 6.32 9.30 -14.99
CA PHE A 99 7.32 9.01 -13.95
C PHE A 99 8.11 10.25 -13.49
N LYS A 100 8.42 11.19 -14.39
CA LYS A 100 9.06 12.47 -14.03
C LYS A 100 8.12 13.47 -13.36
N LYS A 101 6.81 13.30 -13.50
CA LYS A 101 5.78 14.25 -13.07
C LYS A 101 5.02 13.79 -11.83
N ALA A 102 5.12 12.51 -11.48
CA ALA A 102 4.57 11.91 -10.26
C ALA A 102 5.70 11.50 -9.30
N ARG A 103 5.32 11.26 -8.04
CA ARG A 103 6.19 10.60 -7.05
C ARG A 103 5.46 9.37 -6.55
N PHE A 104 6.20 8.27 -6.46
CA PHE A 104 5.77 7.01 -5.89
C PHE A 104 6.65 6.71 -4.67
N ASP A 105 6.02 6.57 -3.51
CA ASP A 105 6.68 6.10 -2.29
C ASP A 105 6.37 4.61 -2.15
N THR A 106 7.31 3.79 -2.61
CA THR A 106 7.18 2.33 -2.68
C THR A 106 7.76 1.66 -1.45
N ARG A 107 7.02 0.73 -0.86
CA ARG A 107 7.45 -0.08 0.30
C ARG A 107 7.02 -1.53 0.14
N PHE A 108 7.84 -2.44 0.64
CA PHE A 108 7.54 -3.86 0.71
C PHE A 108 7.39 -4.25 2.17
N TYR A 109 6.29 -4.90 2.51
CA TYR A 109 6.01 -5.35 3.87
C TYR A 109 5.77 -6.85 3.90
N GLU A 110 6.37 -7.51 4.88
CA GLU A 110 6.06 -8.87 5.27
C GLU A 110 4.92 -8.84 6.31
N CYS A 111 3.95 -9.74 6.16
CA CYS A 111 2.90 -9.91 7.16
C CYS A 111 3.43 -10.82 8.29
N VAL A 112 3.66 -10.23 9.46
CA VAL A 112 4.15 -10.94 10.66
C VAL A 112 3.03 -11.31 11.63
N GLN A 113 1.82 -10.79 11.42
CA GLN A 113 0.66 -11.04 12.27
C GLN A 113 -0.63 -10.70 11.53
N VAL A 114 -1.68 -11.47 11.80
CA VAL A 114 -3.06 -11.08 11.46
C VAL A 114 -3.88 -11.05 12.75
N HIS A 115 -4.63 -9.97 12.95
CA HIS A 115 -5.60 -9.87 14.03
C HIS A 115 -7.01 -9.75 13.45
N GLU A 116 -7.92 -10.58 13.93
CA GLU A 116 -9.35 -10.57 13.59
C GLU A 116 -10.16 -10.77 14.87
N ARG A 117 -11.34 -10.16 14.95
CA ARG A 117 -12.21 -10.31 16.11
C ARG A 117 -12.78 -11.73 16.17
N ALA A 118 -12.55 -12.42 17.28
CA ALA A 118 -13.06 -13.77 17.51
C ALA A 118 -14.59 -13.86 17.28
N GLY A 119 -15.03 -14.78 16.42
CA GLY A 119 -16.44 -15.01 16.11
C GLY A 119 -17.15 -13.89 15.35
N ARG A 120 -16.45 -12.84 14.90
CA ARG A 120 -17.02 -11.70 14.16
C ARG A 120 -16.21 -11.26 12.93
N ALA A 121 -15.37 -12.14 12.39
CA ALA A 121 -14.65 -11.86 11.16
C ALA A 121 -15.63 -11.79 9.98
N GLU A 122 -16.04 -10.57 9.62
CA GLU A 122 -16.83 -10.38 8.41
C GLU A 122 -15.98 -10.68 7.16
N LYS A 123 -16.52 -11.49 6.25
CA LYS A 123 -15.86 -11.86 5.01
C LYS A 123 -15.89 -10.69 4.02
N GLY A 124 -14.87 -10.62 3.16
CA GLY A 124 -14.75 -9.59 2.12
C GLY A 124 -13.84 -8.42 2.50
N PRO A 125 -13.68 -7.45 1.57
CA PRO A 125 -12.86 -6.26 1.77
C PRO A 125 -13.52 -5.27 2.74
N ALA A 126 -12.69 -4.49 3.44
CA ALA A 126 -13.17 -3.31 4.16
C ALA A 126 -13.41 -2.15 3.18
N ALA A 127 -14.39 -1.28 3.49
CA ALA A 127 -14.63 -0.08 2.70
C ALA A 127 -13.49 0.96 2.82
N LEU A 128 -12.76 0.92 3.93
CA LEU A 128 -11.68 1.84 4.25
C LEU A 128 -10.44 1.07 4.68
N ILE A 129 -9.28 1.70 4.51
CA ILE A 129 -8.01 1.24 5.04
C ILE A 129 -7.37 2.34 5.88
N ILE A 130 -6.78 1.95 7.00
CA ILE A 130 -5.87 2.79 7.78
C ILE A 130 -4.49 2.14 7.65
N SER A 131 -3.52 2.91 7.16
CA SER A 131 -2.12 2.49 7.09
C SER A 131 -1.30 3.34 8.05
N ALA A 132 -0.66 2.68 9.02
CA ALA A 132 0.18 3.33 10.02
C ALA A 132 1.59 2.72 9.98
N ALA A 133 2.60 3.56 10.06
CA ALA A 133 3.99 3.15 10.20
C ALA A 133 4.53 3.74 11.50
N LEU A 134 5.10 2.89 12.34
CA LEU A 134 5.66 3.26 13.64
C LEU A 134 7.10 2.78 13.70
N THR A 135 7.96 3.60 14.30
CA THR A 135 9.35 3.24 14.59
C THR A 135 9.51 3.26 16.10
N PRO A 136 9.68 2.10 16.75
CA PRO A 136 9.92 2.06 18.19
C PRO A 136 11.25 2.75 18.53
N ALA A 137 11.36 3.24 19.77
CA ALA A 137 12.63 3.73 20.27
C ALA A 137 13.66 2.59 20.33
N VAL A 138 14.94 2.93 20.18
CA VAL A 138 16.05 1.96 20.22
C VAL A 138 16.01 1.18 21.55
N GLY A 139 16.00 -0.15 21.45
CA GLY A 139 15.95 -1.04 22.63
C GLY A 139 14.55 -1.21 23.22
N LYS A 140 13.51 -0.70 22.56
CA LYS A 140 12.09 -0.82 22.95
C LYS A 140 11.27 -1.67 21.99
N GLU A 141 11.91 -2.42 21.11
CA GLU A 141 11.27 -3.24 20.09
C GLU A 141 10.41 -4.34 20.73
N ALA A 142 10.91 -5.01 21.77
CA ALA A 142 10.16 -6.05 22.48
C ALA A 142 8.96 -5.49 23.25
N ASP A 143 9.16 -4.37 23.98
CA ASP A 143 8.07 -3.68 24.68
C ASP A 143 6.99 -3.22 23.69
N PHE A 144 7.40 -2.68 22.54
CA PHE A 144 6.49 -2.26 21.47
C PHE A 144 5.71 -3.43 20.86
N ASP A 145 6.38 -4.54 20.53
CA ASP A 145 5.73 -5.72 19.95
C ASP A 145 4.71 -6.33 20.93
N ALA A 146 5.05 -6.44 22.22
CA ALA A 146 4.12 -6.90 23.26
C ALA A 146 2.90 -5.99 23.36
N TRP A 147 3.10 -4.68 23.51
CA TRP A 147 2.01 -3.70 23.54
C TRP A 147 1.13 -3.78 22.29
N TYR A 148 1.74 -3.88 21.11
CA TYR A 148 1.02 -3.92 19.84
C TYR A 148 0.10 -5.15 19.77
N ARG A 149 0.63 -6.31 20.15
CA ARG A 149 -0.06 -7.61 20.09
C ARG A 149 -1.14 -7.77 21.14
N GLU A 150 -0.84 -7.40 22.37
CA GLU A 150 -1.64 -7.74 23.55
C GLU A 150 -2.68 -6.67 23.87
N GLU A 151 -2.38 -5.40 23.55
CA GLU A 151 -3.21 -4.26 23.92
C GLU A 151 -3.77 -3.54 22.69
N HIS A 152 -2.89 -3.02 21.83
CA HIS A 152 -3.28 -2.10 20.76
C HIS A 152 -4.27 -2.73 19.77
N LEU A 153 -3.94 -3.92 19.24
CA LEU A 153 -4.78 -4.59 18.25
C LEU A 153 -6.16 -4.95 18.80
N ARG A 154 -6.25 -5.33 20.08
CA ARG A 154 -7.53 -5.58 20.76
C ARG A 154 -8.38 -4.32 20.81
N LEU A 155 -7.78 -3.18 21.19
CA LEU A 155 -8.49 -1.90 21.26
C LEU A 155 -8.99 -1.46 19.88
N ILE A 156 -8.16 -1.57 18.84
CA ILE A 156 -8.58 -1.24 17.47
C ILE A 156 -9.68 -2.22 16.98
N GLY A 157 -9.62 -3.48 17.41
CA GLY A 157 -10.63 -4.49 17.11
C GLY A 157 -12.04 -4.19 17.66
N GLU A 158 -12.16 -3.24 18.59
CA GLU A 158 -13.43 -2.78 19.16
C GLU A 158 -14.07 -1.65 18.34
N CYS A 159 -13.34 -1.01 17.42
CA CYS A 159 -13.86 0.06 16.59
C CYS A 159 -14.99 -0.41 15.66
N ALA A 160 -16.01 0.44 15.50
CA ALA A 160 -17.10 0.17 14.57
C ALA A 160 -16.58 0.04 13.13
N GLY A 161 -17.02 -1.00 12.43
CA GLY A 161 -16.58 -1.28 11.06
C GLY A 161 -15.21 -1.94 10.93
N TYR A 162 -14.49 -2.19 12.03
CA TYR A 162 -13.23 -2.94 12.01
C TYR A 162 -13.42 -4.32 11.37
N ARG A 163 -12.48 -4.68 10.50
CA ARG A 163 -12.45 -5.99 9.84
C ARG A 163 -11.28 -6.84 10.31
N ARG A 164 -10.07 -6.30 10.16
CA ARG A 164 -8.81 -6.99 10.44
C ARG A 164 -7.65 -6.01 10.44
N SER A 165 -6.55 -6.43 11.07
CA SER A 165 -5.22 -5.82 10.95
C SER A 165 -4.26 -6.87 10.40
N ARG A 166 -3.32 -6.45 9.56
CA ARG A 166 -2.36 -7.31 8.85
C ARG A 166 -0.98 -6.65 8.83
#